data_AF-A0A8B8C164-F1
#
_entry.id   AF-A0A8B8C164-F1
#
_cell.length_a   1.000
_cell.length_b   1.000
_cell.length_c   1.000
_cell.angle_alpha   90.00
_cell.angle_beta   90.00
_cell.angle_gamma   90.00
#
_symmetry.space_group_name_H-M   'P 1'
#
loop_
_entity.id
_entity.type
_entity.pdbx_description
1 polymer ?
#
loop_
_entity_poly.entity_id
_entity_poly.type
_entity_poly.pdbx_seq_one_letter_code
_entity_poly.pdbx_strand_id
1 'polypeptide(L)'
;MQNPSEVECNEMDDSSIMGTDTDNENACSQLTSCSNWSQEAKSDRDIFNEAMEALSHGQYEPLKSQPSQPLAELHSSTRKFYIRQATSALQYVCESIAPGQGATLFDEVIMDNKPRMQSNIITDALTETVIEAYKKADDHNTRNQILSLIANKYTKSELLALIDGLSVYKIDMARRHASTHGPGQYITPPKVTRVRLTKGNTS
;
A
#
# COMPACT_ATOMS: atom_id res chain seq x y z
N MET A 1 -33.60 36.33 36.40
CA MET A 1 -32.53 37.33 36.63
C MET A 1 -32.46 37.59 38.13
N GLN A 2 -31.22 37.62 38.64
CA GLN A 2 -30.75 37.95 39.99
C GLN A 2 -30.89 36.92 41.14
N ASN A 3 -29.74 36.28 41.39
CA ASN A 3 -29.19 35.71 42.63
C ASN A 3 -29.15 36.76 43.78
N PRO A 4 -28.93 36.41 45.08
CA PRO A 4 -27.64 35.81 45.51
C PRO A 4 -27.57 34.94 46.80
N SER A 5 -26.46 34.17 46.85
CA SER A 5 -25.51 33.87 47.97
C SER A 5 -25.95 33.18 49.27
N GLU A 6 -25.52 31.92 49.38
CA GLU A 6 -24.69 31.27 50.44
C GLU A 6 -24.73 31.78 51.89
N VAL A 7 -24.96 30.88 52.87
CA VAL A 7 -24.32 30.87 54.21
C VAL A 7 -24.27 29.43 54.77
N GLU A 8 -23.06 28.87 54.84
CA GLU A 8 -22.39 28.27 56.02
C GLU A 8 -23.11 27.20 56.89
N CYS A 9 -22.46 26.04 57.05
CA CYS A 9 -22.74 25.08 58.12
C CYS A 9 -21.44 24.79 58.86
N ASN A 10 -21.34 25.26 60.10
CA ASN A 10 -20.29 24.93 61.07
C ASN A 10 -20.88 24.04 62.18
N GLU A 11 -20.09 23.02 62.58
CA GLU A 11 -19.80 22.54 63.96
C GLU A 11 -20.99 22.17 64.88
N MET A 12 -20.96 21.21 65.81
CA MET A 12 -20.05 20.21 66.36
C MET A 12 -20.93 19.34 67.29
N ASP A 13 -20.63 18.04 67.44
CA ASP A 13 -20.88 17.23 68.66
C ASP A 13 -20.30 15.82 68.40
N ASP A 14 -19.88 15.00 69.36
CA ASP A 14 -19.04 15.09 70.54
C ASP A 14 -18.78 13.61 70.94
N SER A 15 -17.63 13.39 71.58
CA SER A 15 -17.32 12.32 72.54
C SER A 15 -17.59 10.83 72.25
N SER A 16 -16.51 10.06 72.11
CA SER A 16 -16.10 9.01 73.09
C SER A 16 -14.70 8.46 72.72
N ILE A 17 -13.62 8.86 73.40
CA ILE A 17 -13.05 8.26 74.64
C ILE A 17 -12.61 6.80 74.48
N MET A 18 -11.29 6.59 74.42
CA MET A 18 -10.46 5.89 75.44
C MET A 18 -9.01 5.79 74.94
N GLY A 19 -8.08 6.37 75.69
CA GLY A 19 -6.64 6.31 75.44
C GLY A 19 -5.94 5.16 76.16
N THR A 20 -4.64 5.00 75.88
CA THR A 20 -3.53 4.88 76.86
C THR A 20 -2.19 4.79 76.13
N ASP A 21 -1.42 5.87 76.23
CA ASP A 21 0.04 6.05 76.44
C ASP A 21 1.10 4.95 76.15
N THR A 22 2.26 5.51 75.76
CA THR A 22 3.67 5.11 76.03
C THR A 22 4.44 4.19 75.06
N ASP A 23 5.17 4.87 74.16
CA ASP A 23 6.60 4.78 73.82
C ASP A 23 7.35 3.44 74.03
N ASN A 24 7.88 2.86 72.94
CA ASN A 24 9.29 2.46 72.86
C ASN A 24 9.71 2.16 71.41
N GLU A 25 10.81 2.76 70.99
CA GLU A 25 11.43 2.64 69.67
C GLU A 25 11.95 1.22 69.41
N ASN A 26 11.59 0.62 68.27
CA ASN A 26 12.49 -0.32 67.60
C ASN A 26 12.22 -0.40 66.10
N ALA A 27 13.30 -0.21 65.36
CA ALA A 27 13.44 -0.21 63.91
C ALA A 27 12.59 -1.23 63.13
N CYS A 28 11.92 -0.76 62.08
CA CYS A 28 12.18 -1.25 60.73
C CYS A 28 11.54 -0.29 59.74
N SER A 29 12.37 0.43 58.99
CA SER A 29 11.96 1.09 57.75
C SER A 29 11.44 0.00 56.81
N GLN A 30 10.14 -0.28 56.88
CA GLN A 30 9.46 -1.01 55.82
C GLN A 30 9.41 -0.05 54.64
N LEU A 31 10.53 -0.04 53.90
CA LEU A 31 10.52 0.15 52.47
C LEU A 31 9.35 -0.69 51.97
N THR A 32 8.24 -0.03 51.62
CA THR A 32 7.46 -0.44 50.46
C THR A 32 8.46 -0.50 49.33
N SER A 33 9.11 -1.65 49.21
CA SER A 33 9.69 -2.15 47.99
C SER A 33 8.49 -2.35 47.08
N CYS A 34 8.02 -1.23 46.55
CA CYS A 34 7.21 -1.18 45.36
C CYS A 34 7.98 -2.04 44.40
N SER A 35 7.52 -3.27 44.24
CA SER A 35 8.09 -4.17 43.27
C SER A 35 7.67 -3.57 41.95
N ASN A 36 8.49 -2.63 41.49
CA ASN A 36 8.64 -2.26 40.11
C ASN A 36 9.23 -3.50 39.44
N TRP A 37 8.44 -4.59 39.42
CA TRP A 37 8.60 -5.67 38.47
C TRP A 37 8.51 -4.95 37.15
N SER A 38 9.68 -4.74 36.56
CA SER A 38 9.85 -4.17 35.24
C SER A 38 8.73 -4.73 34.39
N GLN A 39 7.79 -3.88 33.98
CA GLN A 39 6.92 -4.22 32.85
C GLN A 39 7.90 -4.35 31.69
N GLU A 40 8.42 -5.56 31.52
CA GLU A 40 9.33 -5.91 30.45
C GLU A 40 8.53 -5.62 29.20
N ALA A 41 8.89 -4.53 28.53
CA ALA A 41 8.13 -4.05 27.40
C ALA A 41 8.08 -5.19 26.38
N LYS A 42 6.89 -5.77 26.19
CA LYS A 42 6.70 -6.89 25.28
C LYS A 42 7.26 -6.49 23.92
N SER A 43 8.11 -7.33 23.33
CA SER A 43 8.61 -7.09 21.97
C SER A 43 7.42 -7.03 21.02
N ASP A 44 7.51 -6.23 19.95
CA ASP A 44 6.50 -6.17 18.89
C ASP A 44 6.13 -7.57 18.36
N ARG A 45 7.11 -8.48 18.29
CA ARG A 45 6.89 -9.88 17.90
C ARG A 45 5.99 -10.61 18.90
N ASP A 46 6.19 -10.39 20.19
CA ASP A 46 5.45 -11.07 21.25
C ASP A 46 4.02 -10.51 21.34
N ILE A 47 3.84 -9.20 21.16
CA ILE A 47 2.52 -8.55 21.02
C ILE A 47 1.76 -9.14 19.83
N PHE A 48 2.44 -9.27 18.68
CA PHE A 48 1.84 -9.86 17.49
C PHE A 48 1.43 -11.32 17.72
N ASN A 49 2.29 -12.14 18.33
CA ASN A 49 1.98 -13.54 18.61
C ASN A 49 0.80 -13.69 19.58
N GLU A 50 0.73 -12.85 20.61
CA GLU A 50 -0.40 -12.83 21.55
C GLU A 50 -1.73 -12.45 20.85
N ALA A 51 -1.71 -11.46 19.98
CA ALA A 51 -2.90 -11.08 19.21
C ALA A 51 -3.35 -12.22 18.27
N MET A 52 -2.41 -12.85 17.57
CA MET A 52 -2.73 -13.96 16.66
C MET A 52 -3.20 -15.21 17.39
N GLU A 53 -2.67 -15.50 18.57
CA GLU A 53 -3.15 -16.56 19.46
C GLU A 53 -4.64 -16.36 19.78
N ALA A 54 -5.01 -15.13 20.15
CA ALA A 54 -6.38 -14.76 20.46
C ALA A 54 -7.32 -14.84 19.23
N LEU A 55 -6.88 -14.34 18.07
CA LEU A 55 -7.69 -14.33 16.83
C LEU A 55 -7.88 -15.73 16.23
N SER A 56 -6.88 -16.61 16.35
CA SER A 56 -6.89 -17.94 15.75
C SER A 56 -7.36 -19.04 16.68
N HIS A 57 -7.68 -18.73 17.94
CA HIS A 57 -7.93 -19.72 18.98
C HIS A 57 -6.80 -20.77 19.09
N GLY A 58 -5.55 -20.29 19.04
CA GLY A 58 -4.34 -21.10 19.11
C GLY A 58 -4.01 -21.95 17.87
N GLN A 59 -4.69 -21.73 16.74
CA GLN A 59 -4.40 -22.45 15.49
C GLN A 59 -3.28 -21.81 14.66
N TYR A 60 -2.89 -20.57 14.97
CA TYR A 60 -1.81 -19.89 14.30
C TYR A 60 -0.44 -20.31 14.85
N GLU A 61 0.48 -20.72 13.99
CA GLU A 61 1.86 -20.99 14.40
C GLU A 61 2.57 -19.67 14.78
N PRO A 62 3.07 -19.51 16.02
CA PRO A 62 3.71 -18.26 16.44
C PRO A 62 4.91 -17.88 15.57
N LEU A 63 5.06 -16.58 15.31
CA LEU A 63 6.18 -16.01 14.57
C LEU A 63 7.47 -16.21 15.37
N LYS A 64 8.39 -17.00 14.81
CA LYS A 64 9.66 -17.37 15.46
C LYS A 64 10.72 -16.27 15.38
N SER A 65 10.71 -15.48 14.32
CA SER A 65 11.73 -14.45 14.05
C SER A 65 11.15 -13.29 13.24
N GLN A 66 11.87 -12.16 13.21
CA GLN A 66 11.59 -11.03 12.33
C GLN A 66 12.79 -10.81 11.39
N PRO A 67 12.58 -10.34 10.14
CA PRO A 67 13.67 -10.13 9.20
C PRO A 67 14.57 -8.97 9.65
N SER A 68 15.89 -9.18 9.64
CA SER A 68 16.89 -8.15 9.96
C SER A 68 17.38 -7.36 8.73
N GLN A 69 17.01 -7.80 7.53
CA GLN A 69 17.36 -7.20 6.24
C GLN A 69 16.11 -6.99 5.38
N PRO A 70 16.17 -6.13 4.35
CA PRO A 70 15.04 -5.94 3.43
C PRO A 70 14.51 -7.26 2.83
N LEU A 71 13.19 -7.38 2.68
CA LEU A 71 12.54 -8.60 2.15
C LEU A 71 13.03 -9.02 0.75
N ALA A 72 13.61 -8.10 -0.03
CA ALA A 72 14.16 -8.35 -1.36
C ALA A 72 15.54 -9.03 -1.32
N GLU A 73 16.28 -8.87 -0.22
CA GLU A 73 17.65 -9.39 -0.05
C GLU A 73 17.68 -10.74 0.69
N LEU A 74 16.54 -11.17 1.24
CA LEU A 74 16.43 -12.45 1.93
C LEU A 74 16.62 -13.63 0.99
N HIS A 75 17.20 -14.70 1.52
CA HIS A 75 17.23 -15.99 0.82
C HIS A 75 15.81 -16.46 0.48
N SER A 76 15.66 -17.12 -0.67
CA SER A 76 14.37 -17.55 -1.22
C SER A 76 13.53 -18.37 -0.24
N SER A 77 14.15 -19.27 0.54
CA SER A 77 13.47 -20.08 1.55
C SER A 77 12.97 -19.22 2.73
N THR A 78 13.79 -18.30 3.24
CA THR A 78 13.44 -17.38 4.31
C THR A 78 12.32 -16.44 3.88
N ARG A 79 12.37 -15.93 2.65
CA ARG A 79 11.30 -15.11 2.08
C ARG A 79 9.98 -15.88 1.99
N LYS A 80 10.02 -17.14 1.51
CA LYS A 80 8.83 -18.02 1.45
C LYS A 80 8.24 -18.29 2.84
N PHE A 81 9.09 -18.47 3.85
CA PHE A 81 8.64 -18.62 5.24
C PHE A 81 7.82 -17.41 5.69
N TYR A 82 8.35 -16.20 5.53
CA TYR A 82 7.63 -14.98 5.93
C TYR A 82 6.35 -14.74 5.12
N ILE A 83 6.36 -15.04 3.81
CA ILE A 83 5.15 -14.95 2.98
C ILE A 83 4.08 -15.89 3.51
N ARG A 84 4.39 -17.17 3.75
CA ARG A 84 3.44 -18.13 4.29
C ARG A 84 2.88 -17.69 5.64
N GLN A 85 3.74 -17.16 6.50
CA GLN A 85 3.37 -16.68 7.82
C GLN A 85 2.39 -15.49 7.73
N ALA A 86 2.71 -14.51 6.88
CA ALA A 86 1.85 -13.35 6.64
C ALA A 86 0.51 -13.76 6.01
N THR A 87 0.50 -14.67 5.04
CA THR A 87 -0.74 -15.18 4.42
C THR A 87 -1.64 -15.84 5.46
N SER A 88 -1.08 -16.70 6.32
CA SER A 88 -1.83 -17.34 7.40
C SER A 88 -2.43 -16.30 8.36
N ALA A 89 -1.64 -15.31 8.77
CA ALA A 89 -2.10 -14.27 9.67
C ALA A 89 -3.26 -13.45 9.08
N LEU A 90 -3.12 -13.02 7.83
CA LEU A 90 -4.15 -12.26 7.13
C LEU A 90 -5.45 -13.05 6.96
N GLN A 91 -5.38 -14.37 6.78
CA GLN A 91 -6.57 -15.21 6.69
C GLN A 91 -7.40 -15.17 7.98
N TYR A 92 -6.76 -15.27 9.15
CA TYR A 92 -7.46 -15.13 10.44
C TYR A 92 -8.00 -13.72 10.68
N VAL A 93 -7.26 -12.69 10.25
CA VAL A 93 -7.73 -11.30 10.33
C VAL A 93 -8.97 -11.10 9.46
N CYS A 94 -8.95 -11.57 8.21
CA CYS A 94 -10.11 -11.48 7.31
C CYS A 94 -11.32 -12.27 7.85
N GLU A 95 -11.10 -13.46 8.42
CA GLU A 95 -12.17 -14.25 9.04
C GLU A 95 -12.76 -13.55 10.27
N SER A 96 -11.94 -12.80 11.02
CA SER A 96 -12.41 -12.00 12.17
C SER A 96 -13.21 -10.77 11.75
N ILE A 97 -12.91 -10.20 10.58
CA ILE A 97 -13.64 -9.04 10.02
C ILE A 97 -14.95 -9.49 9.37
N ALA A 98 -14.92 -10.58 8.59
CA ALA A 98 -16.06 -11.10 7.85
C ALA A 98 -16.23 -12.61 8.12
N PRO A 99 -16.84 -13.00 9.26
CA PRO A 99 -17.02 -14.41 9.61
C PRO A 99 -17.78 -15.18 8.54
N GLY A 100 -17.24 -16.33 8.14
CA GLY A 100 -17.74 -17.17 7.05
C GLY A 100 -17.43 -16.67 5.64
N GLN A 101 -16.82 -15.49 5.51
CA GLN A 101 -16.47 -14.84 4.24
C GLN A 101 -15.00 -14.37 4.21
N GLY A 102 -14.17 -14.79 5.16
CA GLY A 102 -12.79 -14.32 5.28
C GLY A 102 -11.94 -14.61 4.04
N ALA A 103 -12.14 -15.76 3.39
CA ALA A 103 -11.46 -16.09 2.14
C ALA A 103 -11.83 -15.14 0.99
N THR A 104 -13.13 -14.86 0.83
CA THR A 104 -13.62 -13.92 -0.19
C THR A 104 -13.09 -12.51 0.06
N LEU A 105 -13.15 -12.04 1.31
CA LEU A 105 -12.59 -10.75 1.69
C LEU A 105 -11.09 -10.66 1.43
N PHE A 106 -10.33 -11.72 1.74
CA PHE A 106 -8.89 -11.76 1.48
C PHE A 106 -8.59 -11.60 -0.01
N ASP A 107 -9.33 -12.30 -0.87
CA ASP A 107 -9.18 -12.18 -2.33
C ASP A 107 -9.56 -10.78 -2.83
N GLU A 108 -10.67 -10.20 -2.34
CA GLU A 108 -11.08 -8.83 -2.68
C GLU A 108 -10.04 -7.79 -2.26
N VAL A 109 -9.48 -7.92 -1.05
CA VAL A 109 -8.41 -7.04 -0.56
C VAL A 109 -7.17 -7.15 -1.43
N ILE A 110 -6.75 -8.36 -1.81
CA ILE A 110 -5.64 -8.55 -2.74
C ILE A 110 -5.94 -7.91 -4.09
N MET A 111 -7.16 -8.07 -4.61
CA MET A 111 -7.57 -7.50 -5.90
C MET A 111 -7.57 -5.97 -5.88
N ASP A 112 -8.08 -5.37 -4.80
CA ASP A 112 -8.17 -3.91 -4.63
C ASP A 112 -6.79 -3.26 -4.38
N ASN A 113 -5.94 -3.94 -3.61
CA ASN A 113 -4.59 -3.48 -3.24
C ASN A 113 -3.49 -3.98 -4.17
N LYS A 114 -3.81 -4.86 -5.12
CA LYS A 114 -2.90 -5.12 -6.23
C LYS A 114 -2.58 -3.76 -6.80
N PRO A 115 -1.29 -3.37 -6.89
CA PRO A 115 -0.94 -2.12 -7.53
C PRO A 115 -1.63 -2.16 -8.88
N ARG A 116 -2.67 -1.34 -9.04
CA ARG A 116 -3.28 -1.17 -10.33
C ARG A 116 -2.11 -0.62 -11.12
N MET A 117 -1.50 -1.46 -11.94
CA MET A 117 -0.39 -1.03 -12.81
C MET A 117 -0.89 -0.04 -13.87
N GLN A 118 -2.11 0.52 -13.70
CA GLN A 118 -2.81 1.56 -14.44
C GLN A 118 -3.71 2.31 -13.44
N SER A 119 -3.80 3.64 -13.49
CA SER A 119 -4.89 4.47 -12.89
C SER A 119 -4.72 5.21 -11.53
N ASN A 120 -3.52 5.65 -11.12
CA ASN A 120 -3.44 6.84 -10.24
C ASN A 120 -2.99 8.11 -10.99
N ILE A 121 -2.95 8.05 -12.32
CA ILE A 121 -3.08 9.23 -13.17
C ILE A 121 -4.58 9.30 -13.46
N ILE A 122 -5.27 10.34 -12.97
CA ILE A 122 -6.63 10.64 -13.40
C ILE A 122 -6.54 10.95 -14.90
N THR A 123 -6.81 9.96 -15.74
CA THR A 123 -6.93 10.15 -17.18
C THR A 123 -8.34 10.61 -17.49
N ASP A 124 -8.48 11.60 -18.36
CA ASP A 124 -9.79 11.94 -18.89
C ASP A 124 -10.29 10.82 -19.83
N ALA A 125 -11.61 10.71 -20.00
CA ALA A 125 -12.24 9.70 -20.85
C ALA A 125 -11.70 9.72 -22.29
N LEU A 126 -11.24 10.88 -22.77
CA LEU A 126 -10.60 11.03 -24.07
C LEU A 126 -9.25 10.31 -24.13
N THR A 127 -8.42 10.43 -23.09
CA THR A 127 -7.11 9.75 -23.01
C THR A 127 -7.31 8.24 -22.95
N GLU A 128 -8.30 7.76 -22.20
CA GLU A 128 -8.64 6.33 -22.14
C GLU A 128 -9.05 5.80 -23.52
N THR A 129 -9.90 6.54 -24.24
CA THR A 129 -10.32 6.20 -25.60
C THR A 129 -9.11 6.12 -26.56
N VAL A 130 -8.16 7.05 -26.44
CA VAL A 130 -6.93 7.04 -27.24
C VAL A 130 -6.04 5.83 -26.90
N ILE A 131 -5.92 5.48 -25.62
CA ILE A 131 -5.15 4.31 -25.19
C ILE A 131 -5.78 3.02 -25.73
N GLU A 132 -7.11 2.90 -25.68
CA GLU A 132 -7.81 1.77 -26.28
C GLU A 132 -7.60 1.67 -27.78
N ALA A 133 -7.71 2.79 -28.50
CA ALA A 133 -7.47 2.83 -29.94
C ALA A 133 -6.03 2.41 -30.28
N TYR A 134 -5.05 2.84 -29.48
CA TYR A 134 -3.65 2.43 -29.62
C TYR A 134 -3.47 0.92 -29.43
N LYS A 135 -4.15 0.33 -28.42
CA LYS A 135 -4.09 -1.12 -28.16
C LYS A 135 -4.75 -1.94 -29.28
N LYS A 136 -5.82 -1.43 -29.90
CA LYS A 136 -6.59 -2.10 -30.97
C LYS A 136 -5.96 -1.97 -32.36
N ALA A 137 -5.11 -0.97 -32.60
CA ALA A 137 -4.49 -0.78 -33.92
C ALA A 137 -3.49 -1.91 -34.23
N ASP A 138 -3.49 -2.42 -35.46
CA ASP A 138 -2.58 -3.49 -35.91
C ASP A 138 -1.26 -2.95 -36.49
N ASP A 139 -1.32 -1.83 -37.23
CA ASP A 139 -0.16 -1.25 -37.89
C ASP A 139 0.66 -0.34 -36.96
N HIS A 140 1.99 -0.40 -37.11
CA HIS A 140 2.91 0.42 -36.33
C HIS A 140 2.75 1.92 -36.61
N ASN A 141 2.47 2.32 -37.86
CA ASN A 141 2.28 3.74 -38.17
C ASN A 141 0.99 4.24 -37.57
N THR A 142 -0.09 3.47 -37.67
CA THR A 142 -1.37 3.81 -37.03
C THR A 142 -1.23 3.89 -35.50
N ARG A 143 -0.53 2.95 -34.86
CA ARG A 143 -0.21 3.03 -33.42
C ARG A 143 0.58 4.30 -33.09
N ASN A 144 1.60 4.63 -33.88
CA ASN A 144 2.41 5.82 -33.67
C ASN A 144 1.60 7.12 -33.86
N GLN A 145 0.71 7.15 -34.86
CA GLN A 145 -0.21 8.24 -35.12
C GLN A 145 -1.17 8.45 -33.94
N ILE A 146 -1.83 7.39 -33.47
CA ILE A 146 -2.76 7.45 -32.33
C ILE A 146 -2.02 7.90 -31.06
N LEU A 147 -0.86 7.31 -30.76
CA LEU A 147 -0.09 7.68 -29.56
C LEU A 147 0.38 9.14 -29.60
N SER A 148 0.65 9.68 -30.80
CA SER A 148 1.07 11.08 -30.96
C SER A 148 0.03 12.11 -30.51
N LEU A 149 -1.25 11.72 -30.39
CA LEU A 149 -2.32 12.59 -29.88
C LEU A 149 -2.09 12.99 -28.41
N ILE A 150 -1.51 12.10 -27.60
CA ILE A 150 -1.32 12.30 -26.15
C ILE A 150 0.16 12.32 -25.73
N ALA A 151 1.10 12.07 -26.65
CA ALA A 151 2.52 11.90 -26.34
C ALA A 151 3.20 13.12 -25.68
N ASN A 152 2.66 14.32 -25.90
CA ASN A 152 3.15 15.57 -25.30
C ASN A 152 2.36 16.00 -24.06
N LYS A 153 1.21 15.38 -23.78
CA LYS A 153 0.36 15.68 -22.61
C LYS A 153 0.91 15.08 -21.33
N TYR A 154 1.68 14.00 -21.44
CA TYR A 154 2.22 13.23 -20.34
C TYR A 154 3.74 13.10 -20.42
N THR A 155 4.38 12.95 -19.27
CA THR A 155 5.79 12.60 -19.14
C THR A 155 6.06 11.16 -19.62
N LYS A 156 7.34 10.82 -19.85
CA LYS A 156 7.72 9.46 -20.26
C LYS A 156 7.32 8.42 -19.21
N SER A 157 7.53 8.74 -17.92
CA SER A 157 7.19 7.85 -16.81
C SER A 157 5.68 7.58 -16.76
N GLU A 158 4.87 8.64 -16.90
CA GLU A 158 3.41 8.53 -16.90
C GLU A 158 2.91 7.69 -18.07
N LEU A 159 3.42 7.89 -19.30
CA LEU A 159 3.03 7.08 -20.46
C LEU A 159 3.39 5.60 -20.30
N LEU A 160 4.55 5.29 -19.70
CA LEU A 160 4.95 3.91 -19.40
C LEU A 160 4.05 3.26 -18.34
N ALA A 161 3.57 4.04 -17.36
CA ALA A 161 2.62 3.58 -16.35
C ALA A 161 1.18 3.48 -16.87
N LEU A 162 0.81 4.26 -17.90
CA LEU A 162 -0.53 4.24 -18.49
C LEU A 162 -0.73 3.11 -19.50
N ILE A 163 0.32 2.72 -20.21
CA ILE A 163 0.24 1.78 -21.33
C ILE A 163 1.26 0.65 -21.13
N ASP A 164 0.76 -0.50 -20.69
CA ASP A 164 1.59 -1.71 -20.52
C ASP A 164 2.29 -2.09 -21.83
N GLY A 165 3.58 -2.44 -21.74
CA GLY A 165 4.39 -2.83 -22.90
C GLY A 165 4.75 -1.68 -23.85
N LEU A 166 4.52 -0.43 -23.44
CA LEU A 166 5.06 0.74 -24.13
C LEU A 166 6.58 0.84 -23.87
N SER A 167 7.34 1.24 -24.90
CA SER A 167 8.77 1.49 -24.78
C SER A 167 9.07 2.97 -24.96
N VAL A 168 10.18 3.43 -24.37
CA VAL A 168 10.66 4.81 -24.52
C VAL A 168 10.83 5.19 -25.99
N TYR A 169 11.31 4.25 -26.82
CA TYR A 169 11.44 4.43 -28.25
C TYR A 169 10.11 4.79 -28.94
N LYS A 170 9.01 4.10 -28.59
CA LYS A 170 7.68 4.38 -29.14
C LYS A 170 7.18 5.77 -28.72
N ILE A 171 7.48 6.19 -27.49
CA ILE A 171 7.16 7.55 -27.01
C ILE A 171 7.94 8.59 -27.82
N ASP A 172 9.24 8.38 -28.03
CA ASP A 172 10.08 9.31 -28.79
C ASP A 172 9.66 9.39 -30.27
N MET A 173 9.25 8.26 -30.87
CA MET A 173 8.68 8.23 -32.22
C MET A 173 7.37 9.01 -32.31
N ALA A 174 6.48 8.86 -31.33
CA ALA A 174 5.19 9.56 -31.30
C ALA A 174 5.37 11.07 -31.09
N ARG A 175 6.32 11.48 -30.24
CA ARG A 175 6.69 12.89 -30.06
C ARG A 175 7.32 13.48 -31.32
N ARG A 176 8.21 12.73 -31.97
CA ARG A 176 8.79 13.14 -33.26
C ARG A 176 7.69 13.31 -34.31
N HIS A 177 6.74 12.36 -34.39
CA HIS A 177 5.59 12.45 -35.27
C HIS A 177 4.77 13.72 -35.03
N ALA A 178 4.37 13.96 -33.77
CA ALA A 178 3.64 15.17 -33.37
C ALA A 178 4.38 16.46 -33.74
N SER A 179 5.70 16.50 -33.55
CA SER A 179 6.54 17.67 -33.86
C SER A 179 6.75 17.90 -35.37
N THR A 180 6.75 16.84 -36.18
CA THR A 180 7.11 16.91 -37.60
C THR A 180 5.90 17.02 -38.51
N HIS A 181 4.83 16.30 -38.20
CA HIS A 181 3.63 16.20 -39.03
C HIS A 181 2.39 16.76 -38.33
N GLY A 182 2.43 16.93 -37.01
CA GLY A 182 1.28 17.29 -36.17
C GLY A 182 0.70 16.08 -35.43
N PRO A 183 0.09 16.28 -34.25
CA PRO A 183 -0.57 15.21 -33.50
C PRO A 183 -1.67 14.54 -34.31
N GLY A 184 -1.66 13.20 -34.40
CA GLY A 184 -2.69 12.41 -35.06
C GLY A 184 -2.75 12.53 -36.58
N GLN A 185 -1.81 13.24 -37.22
CA GLN A 185 -1.84 13.44 -38.67
C GLN A 185 -1.50 12.18 -39.45
N TYR A 186 -2.22 11.93 -40.54
CA TYR A 186 -1.97 10.77 -41.40
C TYR A 186 -0.81 11.06 -42.35
N ILE A 187 0.18 10.16 -42.39
CA ILE A 187 1.29 10.23 -43.34
C ILE A 187 0.95 9.36 -44.54
N THR A 188 0.78 9.99 -45.71
CA THR A 188 0.57 9.25 -46.95
C THR A 188 1.86 8.51 -47.31
N PRO A 189 1.83 7.18 -47.48
CA PRO A 189 3.03 6.43 -47.83
C PRO A 189 3.56 6.89 -49.19
N PRO A 190 4.89 6.99 -49.37
CA PRO A 190 5.47 7.40 -50.64
C PRO A 190 5.04 6.44 -51.74
N LYS A 191 4.56 6.99 -52.86
CA LYS A 191 4.10 6.21 -54.01
C LYS A 191 5.29 5.49 -54.65
N VAL A 192 5.41 4.19 -54.39
CA VAL A 192 6.46 3.36 -55.00
C VAL A 192 6.12 3.15 -56.48
N THR A 193 6.86 3.81 -57.37
CA THR A 193 6.75 3.58 -58.81
C THR A 193 7.80 2.57 -59.23
N ARG A 194 7.39 1.37 -59.64
CA ARG A 194 8.30 0.36 -60.22
C ARG A 194 8.52 0.68 -61.70
N VAL A 195 9.74 1.03 -62.07
CA VAL A 195 10.14 1.19 -63.48
C VAL A 195 10.66 -0.14 -64.01
N ARG A 196 10.18 -0.55 -65.18
CA ARG A 196 10.65 -1.78 -65.84
C ARG A 196 12.05 -1.54 -66.40
N LEU A 197 13.05 -2.25 -65.87
CA LEU A 197 14.40 -2.27 -66.46
C LEU A 197 14.33 -3.08 -67.76
N THR A 198 14.51 -2.42 -68.91
CA THR A 198 14.70 -3.12 -70.19
C THR A 198 16.12 -3.68 -70.24
N LYS A 199 16.27 -4.98 -70.53
CA LYS A 199 17.58 -5.61 -70.70
C LYS A 199 18.31 -4.92 -71.85
N GLY A 200 19.47 -4.34 -71.57
CA GLY A 200 20.34 -3.76 -72.61
C GLY A 200 20.79 -4.85 -73.57
N ASN A 201 20.68 -4.57 -74.87
CA ASN A 201 21.28 -5.40 -75.91
C ASN A 201 22.80 -5.39 -75.71
N THR A 202 23.35 -6.51 -75.26
CA THR A 202 24.77 -6.81 -75.37
C THR A 202 25.04 -7.13 -76.83
N SER A 203 25.59 -6.17 -77.57
CA SER A 203 26.22 -6.39 -78.88
C SER A 203 27.57 -7.09 -78.72
#